data_AF-A0A2W5BD66-F1
#
_entry.id   AF-A0A2W5BD66-F1
#
_cell.length_a   1.000
_cell.length_b   1.000
_cell.length_c   1.000
_cell.angle_alpha   90.00
_cell.angle_beta   90.00
_cell.angle_gamma   90.00
#
_symmetry.space_group_name_H-M   'P 1'
#
loop_
_entity.id
_entity.type
_entity.pdbx_description
1 polymer ?
#
loop_
_entity_poly.entity_id
_entity_poly.type
_entity_poly.pdbx_seq_one_letter_code
_entity_poly.pdbx_strand_id
1 'polypeptide(L)'
;MTRVNKKPVTKVEVVPEPEIQYAATPELFVEIEHWLMNRGGLEKKAERDSAVYYDTKNFRLLREGIEYRIKEKGKLFRHDMKTPHDTHMREVVPDANGILHRHEMKFKTRTVKPSLKAFFGQALLDPVKDRVWRFFDKELEAKFRSSFFKKKIDHETDCQRSRVEYSFQTGNMETVDGSRKTKLLYILELELREGMDEGLLEEKAELERIFVPKGLKLLTDRKVMLGFELLLPQMSEKQRHAYLDAKRRNGGGDVQARNNNPAGLFKAA
;
A
#
# COMPACT_ATOMS: atom_id res chain seq x y z
N MET A 1 7.77 14.83 -45.05
CA MET A 1 7.53 13.84 -43.97
C MET A 1 7.62 14.54 -42.62
N THR A 2 6.48 14.90 -42.04
CA THR A 2 6.43 15.60 -40.76
C THR A 2 6.50 14.57 -39.63
N ARG A 3 7.63 14.51 -38.90
CA ARG A 3 7.75 13.68 -37.70
C ARG A 3 6.82 14.26 -36.63
N VAL A 4 5.65 13.65 -36.46
CA VAL A 4 4.80 13.89 -35.30
C VAL A 4 5.50 13.29 -34.09
N ASN A 5 6.21 14.13 -33.34
CA ASN A 5 6.66 13.82 -31.99
C ASN A 5 5.42 13.63 -31.11
N LYS A 6 4.86 12.41 -31.09
CA LYS A 6 3.88 12.02 -30.08
C LYS A 6 4.60 11.99 -28.73
N LYS A 7 4.66 13.12 -28.04
CA LYS A 7 4.96 13.14 -26.60
C LYS A 7 4.00 12.13 -25.96
N PRO A 8 4.47 11.07 -25.27
CA PRO A 8 3.58 10.21 -24.53
C PRO A 8 2.90 11.10 -23.49
N VAL A 9 1.58 11.22 -23.62
CA VAL A 9 0.75 11.92 -22.64
C VAL A 9 0.73 11.04 -21.39
N THR A 10 1.65 11.27 -20.47
CA THR A 10 1.57 10.74 -19.10
C THR A 10 0.66 11.67 -18.31
N LYS A 11 -0.66 11.50 -18.47
CA LYS A 11 -1.61 12.11 -17.53
C LYS A 11 -1.43 11.39 -16.20
N VAL A 12 -1.11 12.14 -15.15
CA VAL A 12 -1.09 11.60 -13.79
C VAL A 12 -2.52 11.56 -13.27
N GLU A 13 -2.94 10.41 -12.79
CA GLU A 13 -4.22 10.21 -12.12
C GLU A 13 -4.01 10.35 -10.61
N VAL A 14 -4.85 11.13 -9.92
CA VAL A 14 -4.85 11.28 -8.45
C VAL A 14 -6.15 10.70 -7.92
N VAL A 15 -6.05 9.74 -7.00
CA VAL A 15 -7.21 9.08 -6.41
C VAL A 15 -7.06 9.13 -4.88
N PRO A 16 -8.05 9.66 -4.13
CA PRO A 16 -8.10 9.44 -2.68
C PRO A 16 -8.41 7.96 -2.42
N GLU A 17 -7.68 7.34 -1.49
CA GLU A 17 -7.85 5.93 -1.13
C GLU A 17 -7.99 5.80 0.38
N PRO A 18 -9.18 6.09 0.97
CA PRO A 18 -9.50 5.69 2.34
C PRO A 18 -9.56 4.17 2.38
N GLU A 19 -8.67 3.56 3.16
CA GLU A 19 -8.56 2.09 3.23
C GLU A 19 -8.36 1.60 4.66
N ILE A 20 -8.89 0.42 4.97
CA ILE A 20 -8.62 -0.35 6.19
C ILE A 20 -7.93 -1.65 5.79
N GLN A 21 -6.93 -2.08 6.55
CA GLN A 21 -6.19 -3.31 6.27
C GLN A 21 -6.29 -4.30 7.43
N TYR A 22 -6.47 -5.58 7.12
CA TYR A 22 -6.45 -6.67 8.09
C TYR A 22 -5.49 -7.79 7.65
N ALA A 23 -4.88 -8.44 8.64
CA ALA A 23 -4.26 -9.74 8.48
C ALA A 23 -5.25 -10.82 8.90
N ALA A 24 -5.30 -11.87 8.11
CA ALA A 24 -6.17 -13.02 8.33
C ALA A 24 -5.39 -14.33 8.19
N THR A 25 -6.00 -15.43 8.58
CA THR A 25 -5.53 -16.78 8.24
C THR A 25 -6.12 -17.20 6.88
N PRO A 26 -5.58 -18.25 6.23
CA PRO A 26 -6.17 -18.79 5.01
C PRO A 26 -7.66 -19.16 5.18
N GLU A 27 -8.01 -19.75 6.32
CA GLU A 27 -9.36 -20.22 6.63
C GLU A 27 -10.34 -19.05 6.76
N LEU A 28 -9.94 -17.99 7.47
CA LEU A 28 -10.73 -16.78 7.60
C LEU A 28 -10.93 -16.07 6.26
N PHE A 29 -9.95 -16.12 5.36
CA PHE A 29 -10.09 -15.54 4.02
C PHE A 29 -11.27 -16.14 3.25
N VAL A 30 -11.36 -17.48 3.24
CA VAL A 30 -12.44 -18.21 2.57
C VAL A 30 -13.78 -17.94 3.27
N GLU A 31 -13.79 -17.90 4.59
CA GLU A 31 -15.02 -17.63 5.36
C GLU A 31 -15.56 -16.21 5.12
N ILE A 32 -14.68 -15.20 5.14
CA ILE A 32 -15.04 -13.80 4.86
C ILE A 32 -15.51 -13.65 3.42
N GLU A 33 -14.85 -14.31 2.47
CA GLU A 33 -15.26 -14.32 1.06
C GLU A 33 -16.68 -14.86 0.91
N HIS A 34 -16.97 -16.04 1.47
CA HIS A 34 -18.32 -16.62 1.42
C HIS A 34 -19.36 -15.74 2.12
N TRP A 35 -19.02 -15.18 3.28
CA TRP A 35 -19.89 -14.24 3.99
C TRP A 35 -20.24 -13.02 3.12
N LEU A 36 -19.25 -12.43 2.44
CA LEU A 36 -19.45 -11.28 1.57
C LEU A 36 -20.28 -11.62 0.32
N MET A 37 -20.03 -12.77 -0.29
CA MET A 37 -20.81 -13.23 -1.45
C MET A 37 -22.28 -13.46 -1.08
N ASN A 38 -22.56 -13.99 0.12
CA ASN A 38 -23.93 -14.17 0.62
C ASN A 38 -24.66 -12.84 0.88
N ARG A 39 -23.93 -11.74 1.06
CA ARG A 39 -24.47 -10.37 1.19
C ARG A 39 -24.67 -9.68 -0.16
N GLY A 40 -24.49 -10.39 -1.28
CA GLY A 40 -24.66 -9.83 -2.62
C GLY A 40 -23.40 -9.19 -3.19
N GLY A 41 -22.22 -9.51 -2.65
CA GLY A 41 -20.94 -9.05 -3.18
C GLY A 41 -20.76 -9.37 -4.67
N LEU A 42 -20.26 -8.40 -5.43
CA LEU A 42 -20.03 -8.50 -6.87
C LEU A 42 -18.56 -8.76 -7.14
N GLU A 43 -18.23 -10.01 -7.50
CA GLU A 43 -16.87 -10.41 -7.80
C GLU A 43 -16.34 -9.76 -9.08
N LYS A 44 -15.14 -9.19 -8.99
CA LYS A 44 -14.35 -8.70 -10.12
C LYS A 44 -13.34 -9.74 -10.57
N LYS A 45 -12.87 -9.59 -11.80
CA LYS A 45 -11.80 -10.42 -12.36
C LYS A 45 -10.57 -10.38 -11.46
N ALA A 46 -10.15 -11.54 -10.97
CA ALA A 46 -8.93 -11.67 -10.20
C ALA A 46 -7.69 -11.29 -11.02
N GLU A 47 -6.72 -10.66 -10.37
CA GLU A 47 -5.50 -10.19 -11.00
C GLU A 47 -4.24 -10.60 -10.22
N ARG A 48 -3.13 -10.75 -10.95
CA ARG A 48 -1.80 -10.79 -10.33
C ARG A 48 -1.23 -9.37 -10.30
N ASP A 49 -0.76 -8.97 -9.14
CA ASP A 49 -0.16 -7.67 -8.87
C ASP A 49 1.27 -7.86 -8.39
N SER A 50 2.22 -7.66 -9.32
CA SER A 50 3.64 -7.68 -9.03
C SER A 50 4.21 -6.26 -9.08
N ALA A 51 5.04 -5.93 -8.09
CA ALA A 51 5.62 -4.60 -7.97
C ALA A 51 7.06 -4.68 -7.44
N VAL A 52 7.89 -3.72 -7.87
CA VAL A 52 9.19 -3.44 -7.27
C VAL A 52 9.09 -2.11 -6.54
N TYR A 53 9.46 -2.10 -5.25
CA TYR A 53 9.45 -0.90 -4.41
C TYR A 53 10.82 -0.24 -4.44
N TYR A 54 10.83 1.09 -4.45
CA TYR A 54 12.05 1.87 -4.51
C TYR A 54 12.07 2.92 -3.41
N ASP A 55 13.27 3.17 -2.89
CA ASP A 55 13.57 4.27 -1.99
C ASP A 55 15.04 4.66 -2.19
N THR A 56 15.45 5.76 -1.60
CA THR A 56 16.85 6.14 -1.47
C THR A 56 17.62 5.18 -0.56
N LYS A 57 18.97 5.24 -0.61
CA LYS A 57 19.85 4.47 0.27
C LYS A 57 19.53 4.61 1.78
N ASN A 58 19.01 5.77 2.18
CA ASN A 58 18.71 6.12 3.58
C ASN A 58 17.21 6.32 3.85
N PHE A 59 16.32 5.66 3.10
CA PHE A 59 14.88 5.63 3.39
C PHE A 59 14.19 7.01 3.43
N ARG A 60 14.70 7.96 2.64
CA ARG A 60 14.18 9.33 2.58
C ARG A 60 12.74 9.38 2.09
N LEU A 61 12.31 8.55 1.12
CA LEU A 61 10.89 8.55 0.70
C LEU A 61 10.01 8.04 1.83
N LEU A 62 10.37 6.90 2.42
CA LEU A 62 9.65 6.34 3.55
C LEU A 62 9.53 7.36 4.68
N ARG A 63 10.62 8.07 5.02
CA ARG A 63 10.63 9.11 6.07
C ARG A 63 9.66 10.27 5.80
N GLU A 64 9.37 10.58 4.55
CA GLU A 64 8.37 11.59 4.17
C GLU A 64 6.94 11.01 4.00
N GLY A 65 6.74 9.73 4.37
CA GLY A 65 5.46 9.04 4.24
C GLY A 65 5.17 8.49 2.85
N ILE A 66 6.13 8.58 1.93
CA ILE A 66 5.93 8.32 0.51
C ILE A 66 6.29 6.87 0.20
N GLU A 67 5.37 6.19 -0.49
CA GLU A 67 5.61 4.88 -1.08
C GLU A 67 5.72 5.02 -2.57
N TYR A 68 6.75 4.43 -3.17
CA TYR A 68 6.93 4.48 -4.60
C TYR A 68 7.28 3.10 -5.15
N ARG A 69 6.55 2.69 -6.20
CA ARG A 69 6.67 1.36 -6.79
C ARG A 69 6.43 1.38 -8.30
N ILE A 70 7.00 0.39 -8.98
CA ILE A 70 6.82 0.17 -10.40
C ILE A 70 6.23 -1.22 -10.61
N LYS A 71 5.20 -1.31 -11.45
CA LYS A 71 4.47 -2.53 -11.80
C LYS A 71 4.58 -2.79 -13.29
N GLU A 72 4.78 -4.04 -13.67
CA GLU A 72 4.66 -4.45 -15.07
C GLU A 72 3.18 -4.66 -15.43
N LYS A 73 2.72 -4.04 -16.51
CA LYS A 73 1.34 -4.14 -17.01
C LYS A 73 1.38 -4.34 -18.53
N GLY A 74 1.55 -5.61 -18.93
CA GLY A 74 1.71 -5.98 -20.33
C GLY A 74 2.98 -5.38 -20.92
N LYS A 75 2.87 -4.58 -22.00
CA LYS A 75 4.02 -3.93 -22.66
C LYS A 75 4.44 -2.60 -22.02
N LEU A 76 3.81 -2.21 -20.90
CA LEU A 76 4.04 -0.94 -20.22
C LEU A 76 4.38 -1.16 -18.76
N PHE A 77 5.02 -0.16 -18.16
CA PHE A 77 5.26 -0.05 -16.74
C PHE A 77 4.33 1.00 -16.13
N ARG A 78 3.69 0.67 -15.02
CA ARG A 78 2.88 1.59 -14.23
C ARG A 78 3.70 2.02 -13.00
N HIS A 79 3.81 3.31 -12.82
CA HIS A 79 4.47 3.93 -11.68
C HIS A 79 3.37 4.39 -10.73
N ASP A 80 3.43 3.92 -9.50
CA ASP A 80 2.50 4.30 -8.44
C ASP A 80 3.28 5.03 -7.35
N MET A 81 2.75 6.15 -6.89
CA MET A 81 3.23 6.86 -5.71
C MET A 81 2.08 7.09 -4.74
N LYS A 82 2.19 6.57 -3.52
CA LYS A 82 1.26 6.90 -2.44
C LYS A 82 1.85 7.95 -1.52
N THR A 83 1.06 8.94 -1.12
CA THR A 83 1.44 10.02 -0.21
C THR A 83 0.43 10.15 0.92
N PRO A 84 0.80 10.81 2.05
CA PRO A 84 -0.19 11.27 3.02
C PRO A 84 -1.34 12.04 2.34
N HIS A 85 -2.56 11.91 2.87
CA HIS A 85 -3.71 12.70 2.41
C HIS A 85 -3.49 14.19 2.71
N ASP A 86 -3.21 14.53 3.96
CA ASP A 86 -2.72 15.86 4.28
C ASP A 86 -1.26 16.00 3.83
N THR A 87 -1.06 16.78 2.78
CA THR A 87 0.27 17.00 2.21
C THR A 87 1.18 17.87 3.07
N HIS A 88 0.69 18.51 4.12
CA HIS A 88 1.53 19.15 5.13
C HIS A 88 2.08 18.14 6.15
N MET A 89 1.40 17.00 6.32
CA MET A 89 1.81 15.93 7.20
C MET A 89 2.84 15.00 6.52
N ARG A 90 3.70 14.38 7.35
CA ARG A 90 4.64 13.32 6.93
C ARG A 90 4.20 11.94 7.42
N GLU A 91 3.43 11.93 8.50
CA GLU A 91 2.92 10.72 9.12
C GLU A 91 1.82 10.12 8.26
N VAL A 92 1.91 8.80 8.04
CA VAL A 92 0.87 8.00 7.41
C VAL A 92 0.48 6.92 8.40
N VAL A 93 -0.42 7.30 9.29
CA VAL A 93 -0.96 6.43 10.33
C VAL A 93 -2.47 6.28 10.13
N PRO A 94 -3.04 5.12 10.46
CA PRO A 94 -4.49 5.03 10.53
C PRO A 94 -5.02 6.02 11.56
N ASP A 95 -6.20 6.59 11.31
CA ASP A 95 -6.90 7.43 12.26
C ASP A 95 -7.39 6.64 13.49
N ALA A 96 -8.14 7.29 14.39
CA ALA A 96 -8.70 6.63 15.57
C ALA A 96 -9.66 5.46 15.23
N ASN A 97 -10.18 5.43 14.00
CA ASN A 97 -11.06 4.39 13.49
C ASN A 97 -10.30 3.32 12.67
N GLY A 98 -8.99 3.45 12.49
CA GLY A 98 -8.19 2.51 11.71
C GLY A 98 -8.21 2.78 10.20
N ILE A 99 -8.73 3.92 9.73
CA ILE A 99 -8.73 4.29 8.31
C ILE A 99 -7.41 4.97 7.95
N LEU A 100 -6.76 4.47 6.90
CA LEU A 100 -5.61 5.09 6.27
C LEU A 100 -6.07 6.02 5.14
N HIS A 101 -5.94 7.33 5.34
CA HIS A 101 -6.19 8.32 4.29
C HIS A 101 -4.92 8.61 3.51
N ARG A 102 -4.93 8.28 2.21
CA ARG A 102 -3.79 8.52 1.31
C ARG A 102 -4.26 9.01 -0.04
N HIS A 103 -3.35 9.66 -0.76
CA HIS A 103 -3.49 9.85 -2.20
C HIS A 103 -2.63 8.83 -2.93
N GLU A 104 -3.17 8.17 -3.95
CA GLU A 104 -2.38 7.42 -4.92
C GLU A 104 -2.31 8.19 -6.24
N MET A 105 -1.08 8.43 -6.68
CA MET A 105 -0.76 9.00 -7.98
C MET A 105 -0.24 7.91 -8.91
N LYS A 106 -0.76 7.86 -10.14
CA LYS A 106 -0.45 6.80 -11.11
C LYS A 106 -0.07 7.39 -12.46
N PHE A 107 0.98 6.85 -13.10
CA PHE A 107 1.23 7.08 -14.52
C PHE A 107 1.80 5.84 -15.22
N LYS A 108 1.67 5.77 -16.54
CA LYS A 108 2.16 4.64 -17.35
C LYS A 108 3.25 5.10 -18.32
N THR A 109 4.30 4.29 -18.47
CA THR A 109 5.42 4.58 -19.39
C THR A 109 5.98 3.28 -19.99
N ARG A 110 6.88 3.41 -20.97
CA ARG A 110 7.60 2.27 -21.58
C ARG A 110 8.92 1.95 -20.88
N THR A 111 9.36 2.81 -19.96
CA THR A 111 10.61 2.62 -19.22
C THR A 111 10.35 2.04 -17.84
N VAL A 112 11.20 1.11 -17.40
CA VAL A 112 11.21 0.61 -16.02
C VAL A 112 11.99 1.54 -15.07
N LYS A 113 12.69 2.56 -15.61
CA LYS A 113 13.51 3.46 -14.80
C LYS A 113 12.64 4.33 -13.89
N PRO A 114 12.93 4.40 -12.57
CA PRO A 114 12.23 5.29 -11.66
C PRO A 114 12.18 6.74 -12.14
N SER A 115 11.05 7.41 -11.93
CA SER A 115 10.94 8.85 -12.18
C SER A 115 9.94 9.53 -11.26
N LEU A 116 10.45 10.21 -10.23
CA LEU A 116 9.64 11.05 -9.35
C LEU A 116 9.23 12.34 -10.07
N LYS A 117 10.10 12.84 -10.95
CA LYS A 117 9.86 14.06 -11.74
C LYS A 117 8.59 14.01 -12.59
N ALA A 118 8.22 12.82 -13.06
CA ALA A 118 7.01 12.61 -13.84
C ALA A 118 5.73 12.96 -13.04
N PHE A 119 5.75 12.87 -11.71
CA PHE A 119 4.63 13.27 -10.87
C PHE A 119 4.59 14.79 -10.58
N PHE A 120 5.76 15.47 -10.59
CA PHE A 120 5.87 16.90 -10.23
C PHE A 120 5.20 17.86 -11.23
N GLY A 121 4.93 17.41 -12.45
CA GLY A 121 4.41 18.27 -13.52
C GLY A 121 2.90 18.45 -13.57
N GLN A 122 2.11 17.64 -12.84
CA GLN A 122 0.65 17.60 -13.05
C GLN A 122 -0.22 17.27 -11.81
N ALA A 123 0.35 16.87 -10.67
CA ALA A 123 -0.45 16.25 -9.60
C ALA A 123 0.08 16.34 -8.16
N LEU A 124 1.36 16.68 -7.93
CA LEU A 124 1.79 16.89 -6.55
C LEU A 124 1.29 18.22 -6.02
N LEU A 125 0.62 18.17 -4.88
CA LEU A 125 0.40 19.32 -4.02
C LEU A 125 1.77 19.89 -3.63
N ASP A 126 1.95 21.21 -3.78
CA ASP A 126 3.23 21.92 -3.61
C ASP A 126 4.03 21.54 -2.34
N PRO A 127 3.40 21.26 -1.17
CA PRO A 127 4.13 20.85 0.02
C PRO A 127 4.86 19.51 -0.09
N VAL A 128 4.28 18.53 -0.81
CA VAL A 128 4.97 17.25 -1.04
C VAL A 128 6.11 17.50 -2.01
N LYS A 129 5.87 18.24 -3.10
CA LYS A 129 6.88 18.58 -4.10
C LYS A 129 8.12 19.19 -3.44
N ASP A 130 7.97 20.12 -2.50
CA ASP A 130 9.07 20.75 -1.76
C ASP A 130 9.90 19.80 -0.88
N ARG A 131 9.33 18.65 -0.49
CA ARG A 131 10.03 17.59 0.26
C ARG A 131 10.71 16.58 -0.67
N VAL A 132 10.05 16.19 -1.78
CA VAL A 132 10.54 15.15 -2.71
C VAL A 132 11.42 15.68 -3.84
N TRP A 133 11.33 16.95 -4.23
CA TRP A 133 12.08 17.49 -5.39
C TRP A 133 13.59 17.39 -5.22
N ARG A 134 14.06 17.35 -3.97
CA ARG A 134 15.47 17.16 -3.61
C ARG A 134 15.95 15.72 -3.75
N PHE A 135 15.05 14.76 -3.99
CA PHE A 135 15.42 13.39 -4.33
C PHE A 135 15.55 13.29 -5.85
N PHE A 136 16.77 13.05 -6.31
CA PHE A 136 17.00 12.83 -7.73
C PHE A 136 16.60 11.40 -8.08
N ASP A 137 15.99 11.19 -9.26
CA ASP A 137 15.65 9.85 -9.79
C ASP A 137 16.84 8.86 -9.73
N LYS A 138 18.07 9.38 -9.79
CA LYS A 138 19.34 8.64 -9.68
C LYS A 138 19.64 8.09 -8.27
N GLU A 139 19.02 8.63 -7.23
CA GLU A 139 19.18 8.17 -5.84
C GLU A 139 18.26 6.98 -5.51
N LEU A 140 17.27 6.68 -6.37
CA LEU A 140 16.32 5.61 -6.11
C LEU A 140 16.92 4.24 -6.43
N GLU A 141 16.90 3.37 -5.41
CA GLU A 141 17.33 1.99 -5.47
C GLU A 141 16.13 1.07 -5.29
N ALA A 142 16.07 -0.02 -6.04
CA ALA A 142 15.10 -1.07 -5.78
C ALA A 142 15.39 -1.67 -4.40
N LYS A 143 14.35 -1.82 -3.57
CA LYS A 143 14.46 -2.28 -2.18
C LYS A 143 13.97 -3.71 -2.02
N PHE A 144 12.76 -3.98 -2.48
CA PHE A 144 12.18 -5.33 -2.45
C PHE A 144 11.11 -5.46 -3.55
N ARG A 145 10.67 -6.70 -3.78
CA ARG A 145 9.59 -7.04 -4.71
C ARG A 145 8.39 -7.56 -3.92
N SER A 146 7.21 -7.37 -4.47
CA SER A 146 5.99 -8.03 -4.00
C SER A 146 5.31 -8.75 -5.14
N SER A 147 4.70 -9.90 -4.86
CA SER A 147 3.84 -10.62 -5.78
C SER A 147 2.60 -11.08 -5.05
N PHE A 148 1.44 -10.55 -5.43
CA PHE A 148 0.15 -10.87 -4.82
C PHE A 148 -0.86 -11.28 -5.88
N PHE A 149 -1.59 -12.35 -5.59
CA PHE A 149 -2.88 -12.62 -6.22
C PHE A 149 -3.94 -11.81 -5.50
N LYS A 150 -4.78 -11.09 -6.27
CA LYS A 150 -5.84 -10.24 -5.74
C LYS A 150 -7.17 -10.69 -6.29
N LYS A 151 -8.07 -11.09 -5.40
CA LYS A 151 -9.50 -11.21 -5.68
C LYS A 151 -10.20 -9.98 -5.10
N LYS A 152 -11.08 -9.37 -5.88
CA LYS A 152 -11.78 -8.14 -5.52
C LYS A 152 -13.27 -8.36 -5.56
N ILE A 153 -13.99 -7.89 -4.56
CA ILE A 153 -15.43 -7.98 -4.44
C ILE A 153 -15.95 -6.60 -4.07
N ASP A 154 -16.81 -6.01 -4.89
CA ASP A 154 -17.50 -4.78 -4.53
C ASP A 154 -18.75 -5.11 -3.72
N HIS A 155 -19.00 -4.32 -2.69
CA HIS A 155 -20.21 -4.39 -1.87
C HIS A 155 -20.79 -2.99 -1.73
N GLU A 156 -22.10 -2.87 -1.95
CA GLU A 156 -22.84 -1.64 -1.67
C GLU A 156 -23.35 -1.70 -0.24
N THR A 157 -23.11 -0.63 0.53
CA THR A 157 -23.53 -0.53 1.93
C THR A 157 -24.90 0.12 2.01
N ASP A 158 -25.65 -0.20 3.07
CA ASP A 158 -26.93 0.44 3.35
C ASP A 158 -26.74 1.93 3.69
N CYS A 159 -25.62 2.28 4.33
CA CYS A 159 -25.25 3.67 4.58
C CYS A 159 -24.96 4.45 3.29
N GLN A 160 -25.93 5.29 2.90
CA GLN A 160 -25.85 6.27 1.81
C GLN A 160 -25.42 5.68 0.45
N ARG A 161 -25.61 4.38 0.24
CA ARG A 161 -25.17 3.66 -0.98
C ARG A 161 -23.68 3.84 -1.25
N SER A 162 -22.87 3.84 -0.20
CA SER A 162 -21.42 3.82 -0.35
C SER A 162 -20.99 2.49 -0.97
N ARG A 163 -19.94 2.50 -1.78
CA ARG A 163 -19.39 1.28 -2.39
C ARG A 163 -18.02 0.99 -1.81
N VAL A 164 -17.89 -0.14 -1.13
CA VAL A 164 -16.63 -0.62 -0.55
C VAL A 164 -16.10 -1.78 -1.39
N GLU A 165 -14.85 -1.68 -1.84
CA GLU A 165 -14.16 -2.79 -2.48
C GLU A 165 -13.37 -3.58 -1.43
N TYR A 166 -13.71 -4.86 -1.29
CA TYR A 166 -12.91 -5.83 -0.56
C TYR A 166 -11.86 -6.44 -1.48
N SER A 167 -10.58 -6.22 -1.18
CA SER A 167 -9.46 -6.85 -1.87
C SER A 167 -8.84 -7.93 -0.98
N PHE A 168 -9.05 -9.19 -1.35
CA PHE A 168 -8.41 -10.37 -0.77
C PHE A 168 -7.05 -10.55 -1.44
N GLN A 169 -5.96 -10.34 -0.71
CA GLN A 169 -4.60 -10.40 -1.24
C GLN A 169 -3.80 -11.55 -0.62
N THR A 170 -3.40 -12.49 -1.47
CA THR A 170 -2.55 -13.63 -1.09
C THR A 170 -1.23 -13.56 -1.83
N GLY A 171 -0.12 -13.54 -1.11
CA GLY A 171 1.17 -13.32 -1.75
C GLY A 171 2.35 -13.24 -0.81
N ASN A 172 3.49 -12.81 -1.33
CA ASN A 172 4.71 -12.68 -0.56
C ASN A 172 5.51 -11.46 -1.01
N MET A 173 6.50 -11.12 -0.19
CA MET A 173 7.53 -10.15 -0.52
C MET A 173 8.88 -10.82 -0.49
N GLU A 174 9.79 -10.35 -1.33
CA GLU A 174 11.14 -10.89 -1.45
C GLU A 174 12.15 -9.77 -1.72
N THR A 175 13.40 -9.99 -1.33
CA THR A 175 14.49 -9.07 -1.65
C THR A 175 14.73 -9.03 -3.16
N VAL A 176 15.35 -7.95 -3.67
CA VAL A 176 15.53 -7.77 -5.12
C VAL A 176 16.36 -8.90 -5.76
N ASP A 177 17.29 -9.45 -4.99
CA ASP A 177 18.17 -10.58 -5.34
C ASP A 177 17.55 -11.96 -5.04
N GLY A 178 16.36 -12.01 -4.44
CA GLY A 178 15.68 -13.24 -4.04
C GLY A 178 16.29 -13.98 -2.85
N SER A 179 17.28 -13.40 -2.15
CA SER A 179 17.96 -14.06 -1.03
C SER A 179 17.08 -14.24 0.20
N ARG A 180 16.00 -13.46 0.36
CA ARG A 180 15.02 -13.60 1.44
C ARG A 180 13.61 -13.43 0.93
N LYS A 181 12.67 -14.12 1.59
CA LYS A 181 11.25 -14.10 1.24
C LYS A 181 10.39 -14.20 2.49
N THR A 182 9.29 -13.46 2.52
CA THR A 182 8.30 -13.58 3.59
C THR A 182 7.56 -14.91 3.47
N LYS A 183 6.95 -15.36 4.57
CA LYS A 183 5.86 -16.34 4.50
C LYS A 183 4.73 -15.82 3.61
N LEU A 184 3.86 -16.73 3.19
CA LEU A 184 2.65 -16.36 2.47
C LEU A 184 1.77 -15.48 3.38
N LEU A 185 1.41 -14.31 2.86
CA LEU A 185 0.64 -13.27 3.53
C LEU A 185 -0.80 -13.33 3.01
N TYR A 186 -1.74 -13.12 3.93
CA TYR A 186 -3.18 -13.04 3.67
C TYR A 186 -3.67 -11.69 4.22
N ILE A 187 -3.79 -10.72 3.32
CA ILE A 187 -4.13 -9.33 3.65
C ILE A 187 -5.46 -8.97 3.02
N LEU A 188 -6.44 -8.66 3.86
CA LEU A 188 -7.73 -8.11 3.42
C LEU A 188 -7.63 -6.58 3.46
N GLU A 189 -7.91 -5.92 2.34
CA GLU A 189 -8.01 -4.46 2.28
C GLU A 189 -9.47 -4.09 1.96
N LEU A 190 -10.07 -3.19 2.75
CA LEU A 190 -11.37 -2.56 2.45
C LEU A 190 -11.06 -1.15 1.96
N GLU A 191 -11.51 -0.80 0.77
CA GLU A 191 -11.26 0.52 0.18
C GLU A 191 -12.59 1.18 -0.21
N LEU A 192 -12.82 2.41 0.26
CA LEU A 192 -13.98 3.20 -0.14
C LEU A 192 -13.82 3.65 -1.59
N ARG A 193 -14.71 3.18 -2.47
CA ARG A 193 -14.70 3.53 -3.90
C ARG A 193 -15.59 4.73 -4.22
N GLU A 194 -16.76 4.78 -3.58
CA GLU A 194 -17.79 5.81 -3.75
C GLU A 194 -18.53 6.00 -2.42
N GLY A 195 -19.03 7.20 -2.14
CA GLY A 195 -19.77 7.51 -0.90
C GLY A 195 -18.93 8.19 0.18
N MET A 196 -19.23 7.88 1.44
CA MET A 196 -18.61 8.52 2.63
C MET A 196 -17.93 7.48 3.55
N ASP A 197 -17.04 7.95 4.41
CA ASP A 197 -16.27 7.09 5.34
C ASP A 197 -17.19 6.30 6.27
N GLU A 198 -18.38 6.79 6.59
CA GLU A 198 -19.38 6.10 7.39
C GLU A 198 -19.78 4.73 6.80
N GLY A 199 -19.82 4.59 5.48
CA GLY A 199 -20.07 3.29 4.84
C GLY A 199 -18.90 2.32 5.04
N LEU A 200 -17.66 2.83 5.01
CA LEU A 200 -16.47 2.03 5.32
C LEU A 200 -16.45 1.60 6.80
N LEU A 201 -16.89 2.48 7.72
CA LEU A 201 -16.99 2.20 9.15
C LEU A 201 -18.11 1.21 9.50
N GLU A 202 -19.21 1.23 8.76
CA GLU A 202 -20.29 0.24 8.89
C GLU A 202 -19.76 -1.17 8.54
N GLU A 203 -19.13 -1.31 7.37
CA GLU A 203 -18.51 -2.58 6.95
C GLU A 203 -17.42 -3.04 7.92
N LYS A 204 -16.60 -2.10 8.40
CA LYS A 204 -15.60 -2.36 9.45
C LYS A 204 -16.25 -2.96 10.70
N ALA A 205 -17.29 -2.32 11.22
CA ALA A 205 -17.94 -2.73 12.46
C ALA A 205 -18.56 -4.12 12.32
N GLU A 206 -19.22 -4.41 11.20
CA GLU A 206 -19.82 -5.72 10.96
C GLU A 206 -18.76 -6.82 10.81
N LEU A 207 -17.73 -6.57 10.00
CA LEU A 207 -16.61 -7.49 9.80
C LEU A 207 -15.91 -7.81 11.13
N GLU A 208 -15.61 -6.78 11.93
CA GLU A 208 -14.92 -6.97 13.21
C GLU A 208 -15.77 -7.73 14.22
N ARG A 209 -17.08 -7.43 14.30
CA ARG A 209 -18.02 -8.14 15.17
C ARG A 209 -18.01 -9.65 14.91
N ILE A 210 -17.89 -10.06 13.65
CA ILE A 210 -17.98 -11.47 13.24
C ILE A 210 -16.60 -12.17 13.31
N PHE A 211 -15.54 -11.50 12.84
CA PHE A 211 -14.27 -12.18 12.54
C PHE A 211 -13.11 -11.83 13.46
N VAL A 212 -13.14 -10.72 14.21
CA VAL A 212 -12.10 -10.45 15.24
C VAL A 212 -12.08 -11.53 16.33
N PRO A 213 -13.22 -12.01 16.87
CA PRO A 213 -13.23 -13.13 17.81
C PRO A 213 -12.63 -14.42 17.23
N LYS A 214 -12.62 -14.56 15.90
CA LYS A 214 -12.06 -15.71 15.17
C LYS A 214 -10.60 -15.52 14.76
N GLY A 215 -10.00 -14.37 15.06
CA GLY A 215 -8.57 -14.12 14.83
C GLY A 215 -8.24 -13.15 13.68
N LEU A 216 -9.22 -12.44 13.11
CA LEU A 216 -8.95 -11.31 12.20
C LEU A 216 -8.23 -10.19 12.97
N LYS A 217 -7.15 -9.65 12.41
CA LYS A 217 -6.31 -8.64 13.09
C LYS A 217 -6.17 -7.38 12.25
N LEU A 218 -6.55 -6.24 12.81
CA LEU A 218 -6.33 -4.93 12.19
C LEU A 218 -4.82 -4.69 12.00
N LEU A 219 -4.42 -4.31 10.80
CA LEU A 219 -3.06 -3.92 10.47
C LEU A 219 -2.88 -2.42 10.66
N THR A 220 -2.18 -2.07 11.74
CA THR A 220 -1.83 -0.68 12.04
C THR A 220 -0.56 -0.21 11.33
N ASP A 221 0.27 -1.15 10.89
CA ASP A 221 1.45 -0.89 10.06
C ASP A 221 1.09 -1.15 8.59
N ARG A 222 1.48 -0.23 7.71
CA ARG A 222 1.26 -0.35 6.26
C ARG A 222 1.97 -1.59 5.72
N LYS A 223 1.36 -2.29 4.76
CA LYS A 223 1.97 -3.43 4.05
C LYS A 223 3.41 -3.18 3.58
N VAL A 224 3.74 -1.97 3.11
CA VAL A 224 5.11 -1.60 2.67
C VAL A 224 6.16 -1.79 3.78
N MET A 225 5.78 -1.63 5.05
CA MET A 225 6.67 -1.74 6.19
C MET A 225 7.24 -3.15 6.32
N LEU A 226 6.40 -4.17 6.07
CA LEU A 226 6.81 -5.58 6.07
C LEU A 226 7.93 -5.85 5.06
N GLY A 227 7.87 -5.21 3.88
CA GLY A 227 8.89 -5.35 2.86
C GLY A 227 10.22 -4.69 3.24
N PHE A 228 10.18 -3.57 3.96
CA PHE A 228 11.40 -2.96 4.49
C PHE A 228 11.98 -3.74 5.68
N GLU A 229 11.15 -4.34 6.52
CA GLU A 229 11.61 -5.21 7.62
C GLU A 229 12.39 -6.43 7.12
N LEU A 230 12.03 -6.96 5.95
CA LEU A 230 12.76 -8.04 5.28
C LEU A 230 14.25 -7.70 5.03
N LEU A 231 14.55 -6.40 4.86
CA LEU A 231 15.90 -5.91 4.56
C LEU A 231 16.75 -5.70 5.81
N LEU A 232 16.15 -5.63 7.01
CA LEU A 232 16.87 -5.32 8.27
C LEU A 232 18.14 -6.15 8.51
N PRO A 233 18.18 -7.46 8.21
CA PRO A 233 19.39 -8.27 8.42
C PRO A 233 20.53 -7.93 7.46
N GLN A 234 20.25 -7.29 6.32
CA GLN A 234 21.23 -6.91 5.29
C GLN A 234 21.63 -5.44 5.35
N MET A 235 20.92 -4.63 6.15
CA MET A 235 21.24 -3.22 6.32
C MET A 235 22.52 -3.04 7.15
N SER A 236 23.39 -2.13 6.71
CA SER A 236 24.42 -1.55 7.58
C SER A 236 23.78 -0.86 8.78
N GLU A 237 24.54 -0.65 9.86
CA GLU A 237 24.06 0.03 11.07
C GLU A 237 23.47 1.42 10.75
N LYS A 238 24.16 2.21 9.93
CA LYS A 238 23.68 3.52 9.45
C LYS A 238 22.34 3.41 8.72
N GLN A 239 22.18 2.41 7.85
CA GLN A 239 20.91 2.18 7.14
C GLN A 239 19.81 1.74 8.09
N ARG A 240 20.11 0.85 9.05
CA ARG A 240 19.17 0.41 10.07
C ARG A 240 18.68 1.58 10.91
N HIS A 241 19.56 2.47 11.36
CA HIS A 241 19.16 3.68 12.08
C HIS A 241 18.28 4.59 11.23
N ALA A 242 18.63 4.83 9.96
CA ALA A 242 17.82 5.64 9.06
C ALA A 242 16.43 5.03 8.84
N TYR A 243 16.34 3.70 8.69
CA TYR A 243 15.07 3.00 8.57
C TYR A 243 14.23 3.11 9.85
N LEU A 244 14.82 2.88 11.03
CA LEU A 244 14.09 2.95 12.30
C LEU A 244 13.61 4.37 12.61
N ASP A 245 14.38 5.40 12.26
CA ASP A 245 13.93 6.81 12.32
C ASP A 245 12.77 7.06 11.35
N ALA A 246 12.87 6.61 10.10
CA ALA A 246 11.79 6.71 9.13
C ALA A 246 10.53 5.97 9.58
N LYS A 247 10.66 4.75 10.13
CA LYS A 247 9.56 3.95 10.66
C LYS A 247 8.87 4.67 11.83
N ARG A 248 9.62 5.19 12.79
CA ARG A 248 9.09 5.92 13.95
C ARG A 248 8.25 7.14 13.55
N ARG A 249 8.76 7.94 12.60
CA ARG A 249 8.06 9.11 12.04
C ARG A 249 6.84 8.79 11.18
N ASN A 250 6.55 7.52 10.94
CA ASN A 250 5.38 7.06 10.21
C ASN A 250 4.46 6.21 11.11
N GLY A 251 4.46 6.49 12.41
CA GLY A 251 3.67 5.76 13.42
C GLY A 251 4.13 4.34 13.69
N GLY A 252 5.31 3.95 13.20
CA GLY A 252 5.97 2.71 13.56
C GLY A 252 6.76 2.87 14.85
N GLY A 253 6.10 3.18 15.97
CA GLY A 253 6.70 3.06 17.29
C GLY A 253 6.12 3.96 18.38
N ASP A 254 5.21 3.38 19.17
CA ASP A 254 5.39 3.33 20.62
C ASP A 254 5.04 1.92 21.13
N VAL A 255 5.96 1.37 21.92
CA VAL A 255 6.10 -0.07 22.25
C VAL A 255 5.23 -0.50 23.44
N GLN A 256 4.45 0.40 24.06
CA GLN A 256 3.64 0.09 25.24
C GLN A 256 2.12 0.07 25.02
N ALA A 257 1.60 0.42 23.83
CA ALA A 257 0.16 0.48 23.58
C ALA A 257 -0.39 -0.59 22.61
N ARG A 258 0.44 -1.54 22.14
CA ARG A 258 0.01 -2.54 21.14
C ARG A 258 0.24 -3.98 21.61
N ASN A 259 -0.52 -4.43 22.60
CA ASN A 259 -0.60 -5.85 23.00
C ASN A 259 -1.21 -6.80 21.93
N ASN A 260 -1.34 -6.36 20.68
CA ASN A 260 -1.89 -7.15 19.56
C ASN A 260 -0.98 -7.18 18.32
N ASN A 261 0.32 -6.93 18.46
CA ASN A 261 1.23 -6.95 17.31
C ASN A 261 1.32 -8.37 16.67
N PRO A 262 0.91 -8.58 15.40
CA PRO A 262 1.01 -9.87 14.74
C PRO A 262 2.43 -10.26 14.31
N ALA A 263 3.48 -9.53 14.72
CA ALA A 263 4.88 -9.87 14.45
C ALA A 263 5.25 -11.33 14.82
N GLY A 264 4.50 -11.99 15.72
CA GLY A 264 4.63 -13.43 15.99
C GLY A 264 4.23 -14.35 14.83
N LEU A 265 3.34 -13.92 13.93
CA LEU A 265 2.92 -14.68 12.75
C LEU A 265 3.89 -14.54 11.56
N PHE A 266 4.72 -13.49 11.55
CA PHE A 266 5.53 -13.11 10.39
C PHE A 266 7.04 -13.33 10.57
N LYS A 267 7.47 -14.09 11.59
CA LYS A 267 8.88 -14.49 11.70
C LYS A 267 9.31 -15.25 10.44
N ALA A 268 10.29 -14.67 9.74
CA ALA A 268 10.95 -15.25 8.58
C ALA A 268 11.50 -16.64 8.94
N ALA A 269 11.36 -17.59 8.01
CA ALA A 269 12.07 -18.86 8.06
C ALA A 269 13.54 -18.65 7.68
#